data_AF-X1CIV2-F1
#
_entry.id   AF-X1CIV2-F1
#
_cell.length_a   1.000
_cell.length_b   1.000
_cell.length_c   1.000
_cell.angle_alpha   90.00
_cell.angle_beta   90.00
_cell.angle_gamma   90.00
#
_symmetry.space_group_name_H-M   'P 1'
#
loop_
_entity.id
_entity.type
_entity.pdbx_description
1 polymer ?
#
loop_
_entity_poly.entity_id
_entity_poly.type
_entity_poly.pdbx_seq_one_letter_code
_entity_poly.pdbx_strand_id
1 'polypeptide(L)'
;ILIGHREKIPIEKNWPTTANYSYNGPKLLEHLKKNRNYGVIGSENHIIIDVDTPEIQKAVEEHLPSTFTVRTGRGGKHYYYICKIERPIRLRDKDLTNIGEIQGAGKQVVGPTCIHPNGKTYEIIDDRLPVEVHSDSLKEALKDFIITKQVSPKGFNGMMRDGISSLMVIEEVHSPIDMRKCGNRCHGSHPVHGSTTGMNFWIDLGENVWHCFRHNTGGGPLSLLAVKEGIILCEEATRGALRGEKFKKTLSIALKRRLINV
;
A
#
# COMPACT_ATOMS: atom_id res chain seq x y z
N ILE A 1 -13.15 2.21 -23.92
CA ILE A 1 -11.96 2.86 -24.53
C ILE A 1 -11.80 2.38 -25.97
N LEU A 2 -11.47 3.25 -26.93
CA LEU A 2 -11.29 2.84 -28.33
C LEU A 2 -9.84 2.37 -28.57
N ILE A 3 -9.67 1.16 -29.11
CA ILE A 3 -8.38 0.56 -29.41
C ILE A 3 -8.33 0.15 -30.90
N GLY A 4 -7.15 0.21 -31.53
CA GLY A 4 -6.99 -0.24 -32.91
C GLY A 4 -7.32 -1.73 -33.11
N HIS A 5 -7.54 -2.15 -34.36
CA HIS A 5 -7.68 -3.56 -34.67
C HIS A 5 -6.39 -4.30 -34.33
N ARG A 6 -6.46 -5.40 -33.56
CA ARG A 6 -5.30 -6.18 -33.10
C ARG A 6 -4.28 -5.40 -32.26
N GLU A 7 -4.64 -4.21 -31.79
CA GLU A 7 -3.81 -3.38 -30.94
C GLU A 7 -4.18 -3.55 -29.46
N LYS A 8 -3.31 -3.03 -28.59
CA LYS A 8 -3.55 -2.98 -27.13
C LYS A 8 -3.57 -1.55 -26.57
N ILE A 9 -3.24 -0.55 -27.40
CA ILE A 9 -3.04 0.84 -26.97
C ILE A 9 -4.25 1.70 -27.38
N PRO A 10 -4.76 2.57 -26.49
CA PRO A 10 -5.82 3.50 -26.82
C PRO A 10 -5.46 4.44 -27.98
N ILE A 11 -6.44 4.71 -28.85
CA ILE A 11 -6.27 5.62 -30.00
C ILE A 11 -6.24 7.09 -29.54
N GLU A 12 -6.98 7.41 -28.47
CA GLU A 12 -7.21 8.79 -28.02
C GLU A 12 -6.35 9.13 -26.80
N LYS A 13 -5.73 10.31 -26.75
CA LYS A 13 -4.78 10.69 -25.68
C LYS A 13 -5.42 10.81 -24.29
N ASN A 14 -6.61 11.40 -24.20
CA ASN A 14 -7.29 11.66 -22.92
C ASN A 14 -8.25 10.53 -22.52
N TRP A 15 -7.95 9.30 -22.93
CA TRP A 15 -8.79 8.13 -22.67
C TRP A 15 -9.05 7.84 -21.17
N PRO A 16 -8.15 8.15 -20.21
CA PRO A 16 -8.43 7.88 -18.80
C PRO A 16 -9.53 8.77 -18.22
N THR A 17 -9.76 9.94 -18.81
CA THR A 17 -10.63 10.98 -18.23
C THR A 17 -11.83 11.29 -19.11
N THR A 18 -11.61 11.76 -20.34
CA THR A 18 -12.68 12.31 -21.20
C THR A 18 -12.93 11.50 -22.46
N ALA A 19 -11.95 10.74 -22.96
CA ALA A 19 -12.10 9.87 -24.12
C ALA A 19 -12.39 8.42 -23.70
N ASN A 20 -13.33 8.27 -22.77
CA ASN A 20 -13.97 7.02 -22.40
C ASN A 20 -15.48 7.14 -22.65
N TYR A 21 -16.12 6.03 -22.97
CA TYR A 21 -17.50 6.01 -23.44
C TYR A 21 -18.24 4.91 -22.73
N SER A 22 -19.50 5.20 -22.36
CA SER A 22 -20.44 4.20 -21.86
C SER A 22 -20.58 3.04 -22.84
N TYR A 23 -20.93 1.86 -22.33
CA TYR A 23 -21.06 0.64 -23.14
C TYR A 23 -22.04 0.78 -24.32
N ASN A 24 -23.04 1.65 -24.18
CA ASN A 24 -24.06 1.98 -25.19
C ASN A 24 -23.79 3.32 -25.91
N GLY A 25 -22.62 3.93 -25.72
CA GLY A 25 -22.29 5.21 -26.34
C GLY A 25 -22.13 5.08 -27.87
N PRO A 26 -22.68 6.00 -28.67
CA PRO A 26 -22.72 5.86 -30.14
C PRO A 26 -21.31 5.73 -30.75
N LYS A 27 -20.35 6.49 -30.22
CA LYS A 27 -18.95 6.45 -30.71
C LYS A 27 -18.28 5.09 -30.46
N LEU A 28 -18.59 4.42 -29.35
CA LEU A 28 -18.10 3.05 -29.10
C LEU A 28 -18.80 2.06 -30.04
N LEU A 29 -20.12 2.15 -30.19
CA LEU A 29 -20.89 1.26 -31.06
C LEU A 29 -20.43 1.33 -32.53
N GLU A 30 -20.17 2.53 -33.05
CA GLU A 30 -19.60 2.71 -34.39
C GLU A 30 -18.19 2.13 -34.53
N HIS A 31 -17.39 2.20 -33.46
CA HIS A 31 -16.05 1.62 -33.45
C HIS A 31 -16.09 0.08 -33.45
N LEU A 32 -17.02 -0.51 -32.71
CA LEU A 32 -17.22 -1.96 -32.66
C LEU A 32 -17.72 -2.51 -34.00
N LYS A 33 -18.59 -1.79 -34.73
CA LYS A 33 -19.02 -2.15 -36.09
C LYS A 33 -17.86 -2.31 -37.09
N LYS A 34 -16.71 -1.71 -36.79
CA LYS A 34 -15.49 -1.80 -37.61
C LYS A 34 -14.58 -2.97 -37.20
N ASN A 35 -15.06 -3.90 -36.36
CA ASN A 35 -14.29 -5.03 -35.82
C ASN A 35 -12.96 -4.62 -35.17
N ARG A 36 -12.96 -3.47 -34.47
CA ARG A 36 -11.80 -2.95 -33.75
C ARG A 36 -11.85 -3.35 -32.29
N ASN A 37 -10.69 -3.45 -31.65
CA ASN A 37 -10.61 -3.76 -30.24
C ASN A 37 -11.16 -2.61 -29.40
N TYR A 38 -11.50 -2.90 -28.16
CA TYR A 38 -11.85 -1.90 -27.17
C TYR A 38 -11.22 -2.24 -25.83
N GLY A 39 -11.14 -1.21 -25.00
CA GLY A 39 -10.65 -1.31 -23.63
C GLY A 39 -11.75 -1.15 -22.61
N VAL A 40 -11.68 -1.93 -21.54
CA VAL A 40 -12.49 -1.77 -20.33
C VAL A 40 -11.63 -1.06 -19.29
N ILE A 41 -12.02 0.17 -18.95
CA ILE A 41 -11.33 0.96 -17.92
C ILE A 41 -11.81 0.51 -16.54
N GLY A 42 -10.92 0.40 -15.55
CA GLY A 42 -11.31 0.28 -14.15
C GLY A 42 -11.90 1.60 -13.62
N SER A 43 -12.71 1.54 -12.56
CA SER A 43 -13.27 2.73 -11.91
C SER A 43 -13.02 2.72 -10.41
N GLU A 44 -13.59 3.69 -9.71
CA GLU A 44 -13.61 3.69 -8.24
C GLU A 44 -14.48 2.58 -7.65
N ASN A 45 -15.41 2.00 -8.43
CA ASN A 45 -16.38 1.02 -7.93
C ASN A 45 -16.28 -0.36 -8.61
N HIS A 46 -15.42 -0.50 -9.63
CA HIS A 46 -15.14 -1.79 -10.24
C HIS A 46 -13.67 -1.89 -10.63
N ILE A 47 -13.12 -3.08 -10.45
CA ILE A 47 -11.71 -3.37 -10.67
C ILE A 47 -11.57 -4.54 -11.63
N ILE A 48 -10.41 -4.60 -12.28
CA ILE A 48 -10.02 -5.77 -13.06
C ILE A 48 -8.67 -6.26 -12.53
N ILE A 49 -8.62 -7.49 -12.03
CA ILE A 49 -7.36 -8.13 -11.66
C ILE A 49 -6.80 -8.77 -12.93
N ASP A 50 -5.76 -8.17 -13.49
CA ASP A 50 -5.04 -8.67 -14.67
C ASP A 50 -3.85 -9.52 -14.19
N VAL A 51 -3.91 -10.83 -14.43
CA VAL A 51 -2.90 -11.79 -13.96
C VAL A 51 -2.29 -12.59 -15.11
N ASP A 52 -0.97 -12.55 -15.16
CA ASP A 52 -0.17 -13.18 -16.21
C ASP A 52 0.52 -14.47 -15.75
N THR A 53 0.50 -14.81 -14.45
CA THR A 53 1.21 -15.99 -13.91
C THR A 53 0.28 -16.98 -13.17
N PRO A 54 0.59 -18.30 -13.19
CA PRO A 54 -0.21 -19.32 -12.53
C PRO A 54 -0.36 -19.12 -11.01
N GLU A 55 0.67 -18.57 -10.34
CA GLU A 55 0.69 -18.43 -8.88
C GLU A 55 -0.36 -17.43 -8.40
N ILE A 56 -0.49 -16.28 -9.07
CA ILE A 56 -1.52 -15.29 -8.72
C ILE A 56 -2.89 -15.77 -9.17
N GLN A 57 -2.98 -16.43 -10.34
CA GLN A 57 -4.24 -17.03 -10.79
C GLN A 57 -4.80 -17.95 -9.71
N LYS A 58 -3.95 -18.84 -9.18
CA LYS A 58 -4.31 -19.73 -8.07
C LYS A 58 -4.73 -18.95 -6.83
N ALA A 59 -3.99 -17.91 -6.45
CA ALA A 59 -4.34 -17.10 -5.28
C ALA A 59 -5.72 -16.43 -5.40
N VAL A 60 -6.03 -15.88 -6.58
CA VAL A 60 -7.36 -15.32 -6.89
C VAL A 60 -8.43 -16.41 -6.82
N GLU A 61 -8.21 -17.55 -7.46
CA GLU A 61 -9.21 -18.63 -7.53
C GLU A 61 -9.47 -19.31 -6.18
N GLU A 62 -8.47 -19.41 -5.30
CA GLU A 62 -8.60 -20.03 -3.98
C GLU A 62 -9.21 -19.10 -2.92
N HIS A 63 -8.97 -17.79 -3.02
CA HIS A 63 -9.27 -16.84 -1.93
C HIS A 63 -10.33 -15.79 -2.27
N LEU A 64 -10.70 -15.66 -3.55
CA LEU A 64 -11.76 -14.74 -3.99
C LEU A 64 -12.91 -15.52 -4.64
N PRO A 65 -14.16 -15.02 -4.53
CA PRO A 65 -15.30 -15.67 -5.16
C PRO A 65 -15.15 -15.65 -6.68
N SER A 66 -15.53 -16.74 -7.33
CA SER A 66 -15.59 -16.80 -8.79
C SER A 66 -16.46 -15.68 -9.38
N THR A 67 -15.99 -15.04 -10.44
CA THR A 67 -16.57 -13.82 -11.02
C THR A 67 -16.50 -13.84 -12.56
N PHE A 68 -17.03 -12.81 -13.23
CA PHE A 68 -16.86 -12.65 -14.68
C PHE A 68 -15.37 -12.72 -15.05
N THR A 69 -15.00 -13.65 -15.92
CA THR A 69 -13.59 -13.97 -16.20
C THR A 69 -13.30 -14.08 -17.69
N VAL A 70 -12.22 -13.43 -18.11
CA VAL A 70 -11.75 -13.43 -19.50
C VAL A 70 -10.34 -14.01 -19.58
N ARG A 71 -10.13 -15.02 -20.41
CA ARG A 71 -8.80 -15.54 -20.75
C ARG A 71 -8.14 -14.63 -21.78
N THR A 72 -6.88 -14.27 -21.54
CA THR A 72 -6.11 -13.40 -22.45
C THR A 72 -5.47 -14.19 -23.58
N GLY A 73 -5.10 -13.51 -24.66
CA GLY A 73 -4.40 -14.13 -25.79
C GLY A 73 -3.03 -14.73 -25.46
N ARG A 74 -2.49 -14.51 -24.26
CA ARG A 74 -1.23 -15.14 -23.78
C ARG A 74 -1.46 -16.27 -22.78
N GLY A 75 -2.70 -16.56 -22.38
CA GLY A 75 -3.04 -17.57 -21.38
C GLY A 75 -3.23 -17.03 -19.96
N GLY A 76 -3.00 -15.73 -19.75
CA GLY A 76 -3.38 -15.01 -18.53
C GLY A 76 -4.91 -14.91 -18.36
N LYS A 77 -5.36 -14.29 -17.27
CA LYS A 77 -6.78 -14.08 -16.98
C LYS A 77 -7.05 -12.67 -16.48
N HIS A 78 -8.20 -12.11 -16.86
CA HIS A 78 -8.78 -10.91 -16.26
C HIS A 78 -9.97 -11.33 -15.40
N TYR A 79 -9.95 -10.98 -14.11
CA TYR A 79 -11.08 -11.17 -13.20
C TYR A 79 -11.73 -9.83 -12.88
N TYR A 80 -13.04 -9.73 -13.10
CA TYR A 80 -13.77 -8.47 -12.93
C TYR A 80 -14.55 -8.50 -11.62
N TYR A 81 -14.35 -7.50 -10.75
CA TYR A 81 -15.05 -7.41 -9.47
C TYR A 81 -15.67 -6.03 -9.27
N ILE A 82 -16.75 -5.96 -8.48
CA ILE A 82 -17.25 -4.72 -7.90
C ILE A 82 -16.49 -4.52 -6.59
N CYS A 83 -15.65 -3.50 -6.52
CA CYS A 83 -14.81 -3.26 -5.35
C CYS A 83 -14.35 -1.80 -5.37
N LYS A 84 -14.38 -1.16 -4.20
CA LYS A 84 -13.85 0.17 -4.04
C LYS A 84 -12.37 0.13 -3.68
N ILE A 85 -11.52 0.73 -4.51
CA ILE A 85 -10.09 0.92 -4.24
C ILE A 85 -9.69 2.37 -4.47
N GLU A 86 -8.86 2.92 -3.58
CA GLU A 86 -8.39 4.32 -3.69
C GLU A 86 -7.42 4.52 -4.87
N ARG A 87 -6.69 3.48 -5.27
CA ARG A 87 -5.69 3.51 -6.34
C ARG A 87 -5.44 2.11 -6.91
N PRO A 88 -4.99 1.99 -8.17
CA PRO A 88 -4.51 0.74 -8.74
C PRO A 88 -3.40 0.11 -7.87
N ILE A 89 -3.37 -1.22 -7.80
CA ILE A 89 -2.42 -1.98 -6.97
C ILE A 89 -1.57 -2.88 -7.88
N ARG A 90 -0.25 -2.72 -7.85
CA ARG A 90 0.67 -3.59 -8.59
C ARG A 90 0.95 -4.86 -7.80
N LEU A 91 0.94 -6.00 -8.49
CA LEU A 91 1.26 -7.31 -7.95
C LEU A 91 2.68 -7.70 -8.38
N ARG A 92 3.48 -8.18 -7.43
CA ARG A 92 4.87 -8.59 -7.67
C ARG A 92 5.18 -9.95 -7.07
N ASP A 93 6.14 -10.66 -7.67
CA ASP A 93 6.67 -11.90 -7.11
C ASP A 93 7.70 -11.62 -6.00
N LYS A 94 8.30 -12.70 -5.49
CA LYS A 94 9.35 -12.65 -4.45
C LYS A 94 10.60 -11.89 -4.90
N ASP A 95 10.86 -11.82 -6.20
CA ASP A 95 12.00 -11.14 -6.80
C ASP A 95 11.67 -9.69 -7.20
N LEU A 96 10.49 -9.19 -6.82
CA LEU A 96 9.97 -7.86 -7.14
C LEU A 96 9.72 -7.63 -8.63
N THR A 97 9.55 -8.70 -9.43
CA THR A 97 9.10 -8.63 -10.82
C THR A 97 7.61 -8.33 -10.84
N ASN A 98 7.15 -7.48 -11.77
CA ASN A 98 5.70 -7.27 -11.96
C ASN A 98 5.09 -8.51 -12.61
N ILE A 99 4.10 -9.10 -11.93
CA ILE A 99 3.42 -10.32 -12.35
C ILE A 99 1.90 -10.12 -12.53
N GLY A 100 1.41 -8.90 -12.29
CA GLY A 100 0.01 -8.53 -12.46
C GLY A 100 -0.31 -7.12 -11.94
N GLU A 101 -1.50 -6.63 -12.23
CA GLU A 101 -1.98 -5.34 -11.74
C GLU A 101 -3.50 -5.39 -11.49
N ILE A 102 -3.91 -4.90 -10.33
CA ILE A 102 -5.31 -4.58 -10.04
C ILE A 102 -5.60 -3.23 -10.69
N GLN A 103 -6.28 -3.27 -11.83
CA GLN A 103 -6.63 -2.11 -12.62
C GLN A 103 -7.78 -1.36 -11.94
N GLY A 104 -7.47 -0.19 -11.38
CA GLY A 104 -8.44 0.80 -10.89
C GLY A 104 -8.60 1.97 -11.86
N ALA A 105 -9.08 3.10 -11.36
CA ALA A 105 -9.26 4.33 -12.15
C ALA A 105 -7.98 4.71 -12.94
N GLY A 106 -8.18 5.06 -14.21
CA GLY A 106 -7.11 5.50 -15.11
C GLY A 106 -6.29 4.38 -15.76
N LYS A 107 -6.69 3.13 -15.57
CA LYS A 107 -6.09 1.95 -16.20
C LYS A 107 -7.14 1.14 -16.96
N GLN A 108 -6.71 0.41 -17.99
CA GLN A 108 -7.61 -0.38 -18.82
C GLN A 108 -7.04 -1.75 -19.17
N VAL A 109 -7.92 -2.73 -19.35
CA VAL A 109 -7.63 -4.01 -19.98
C VAL A 109 -8.28 -4.07 -21.35
N VAL A 110 -7.70 -4.85 -22.26
CA VAL A 110 -8.38 -5.16 -23.53
C VAL A 110 -9.63 -5.99 -23.22
N GLY A 111 -10.76 -5.60 -23.81
CA GLY A 111 -12.06 -6.21 -23.56
C GLY A 111 -12.18 -7.63 -24.10
N PRO A 112 -13.23 -8.37 -23.66
CA PRO A 112 -13.56 -9.66 -24.25
C PRO A 112 -13.84 -9.53 -25.75
N THR A 113 -13.78 -10.67 -26.45
CA THR A 113 -13.96 -10.83 -27.90
C THR A 113 -12.96 -10.07 -28.78
N CYS A 114 -12.05 -9.29 -28.21
CA CYS A 114 -10.98 -8.59 -28.93
C CYS A 114 -9.92 -9.59 -29.43
N ILE A 115 -9.11 -9.15 -30.40
CA ILE A 115 -8.04 -9.96 -30.98
C ILE A 115 -6.69 -9.44 -30.46
N HIS A 116 -5.90 -10.29 -29.81
CA HIS A 116 -4.55 -9.97 -29.38
C HIS A 116 -3.60 -9.85 -30.60
N PRO A 117 -2.49 -9.07 -30.54
CA PRO A 117 -1.54 -8.96 -31.64
C PRO A 117 -1.09 -10.31 -32.25
N ASN A 118 -0.97 -11.35 -31.41
CA ASN A 118 -0.62 -12.72 -31.81
C ASN A 118 -1.75 -13.51 -32.51
N GLY A 119 -2.93 -12.90 -32.76
CA GLY A 119 -4.06 -13.53 -33.44
C GLY A 119 -5.03 -14.31 -32.54
N LYS A 120 -4.69 -14.56 -31.27
CA LYS A 120 -5.59 -15.21 -30.31
C LYS A 120 -6.64 -14.23 -29.78
N THR A 121 -7.81 -14.72 -29.41
CA THR A 121 -8.91 -13.92 -28.89
C THR A 121 -8.85 -13.78 -27.36
N TYR A 122 -9.38 -12.67 -26.84
CA TYR A 122 -9.75 -12.55 -25.43
C TYR A 122 -11.09 -13.25 -25.24
N GLU A 123 -11.12 -14.37 -24.53
CA GLU A 123 -12.27 -15.27 -24.49
C GLU A 123 -12.95 -15.23 -23.13
N ILE A 124 -14.27 -15.12 -23.12
CA ILE A 124 -15.07 -15.23 -21.89
C ILE A 124 -15.06 -16.70 -21.48
N ILE A 125 -14.47 -17.00 -20.33
CA ILE A 125 -14.43 -18.36 -19.76
C ILE A 125 -15.40 -18.51 -18.59
N ASP A 126 -15.94 -17.40 -18.08
CA ASP A 126 -17.00 -17.36 -17.09
C ASP A 126 -17.87 -16.11 -17.33
N ASP A 127 -19.13 -16.33 -17.73
CA ASP A 127 -20.07 -15.29 -18.18
C ASP A 127 -21.06 -14.86 -17.07
N ARG A 128 -20.71 -15.08 -15.81
CA ARG A 128 -21.50 -14.55 -14.67
C ARG A 128 -21.34 -13.04 -14.53
N LEU A 129 -22.20 -12.40 -13.74
CA LEU A 129 -22.02 -10.98 -13.39
C LEU A 129 -20.79 -10.79 -12.47
N PRO A 130 -20.10 -9.63 -12.55
CA PRO A 130 -19.05 -9.28 -11.60
C PRO A 130 -19.56 -9.33 -10.15
N VAL A 131 -18.81 -10.02 -9.29
CA VAL A 131 -19.15 -10.19 -7.87
C VAL A 131 -18.60 -9.02 -7.05
N GLU A 132 -19.35 -8.61 -6.02
CA GLU A 132 -18.90 -7.62 -5.05
C GLU A 132 -17.93 -8.22 -4.02
N VAL A 133 -16.81 -7.54 -3.80
CA VAL A 133 -15.81 -7.90 -2.78
C VAL A 133 -15.36 -6.67 -2.01
N HIS A 134 -15.05 -6.84 -0.73
CA HIS A 134 -14.49 -5.76 0.08
C HIS A 134 -12.98 -5.60 -0.21
N SER A 135 -12.49 -4.36 -0.12
CA SER A 135 -11.08 -4.07 -0.40
C SER A 135 -10.11 -4.82 0.52
N ASP A 136 -10.53 -5.16 1.73
CA ASP A 136 -9.70 -5.90 2.68
C ASP A 136 -9.64 -7.39 2.36
N SER A 137 -10.74 -7.99 1.89
CA SER A 137 -10.75 -9.37 1.38
C SER A 137 -9.84 -9.50 0.15
N LEU A 138 -9.88 -8.50 -0.75
CA LEU A 138 -8.98 -8.41 -1.90
C LEU A 138 -7.50 -8.33 -1.49
N LYS A 139 -7.18 -7.48 -0.50
CA LYS A 139 -5.81 -7.33 0.02
C LYS A 139 -5.32 -8.61 0.70
N GLU A 140 -6.16 -9.25 1.49
CA GLU A 140 -5.81 -10.47 2.21
C GLU A 140 -5.57 -11.64 1.24
N ALA A 141 -6.45 -11.82 0.25
CA ALA A 141 -6.31 -12.85 -0.79
C ALA A 141 -5.02 -12.74 -1.59
N LEU A 142 -4.50 -11.51 -1.76
CA LEU A 142 -3.33 -11.22 -2.57
C LEU A 142 -2.14 -10.71 -1.75
N LYS A 143 -2.16 -10.87 -0.42
CA LYS A 143 -1.18 -10.27 0.50
C LYS A 143 0.28 -10.61 0.17
N ASP A 144 0.52 -11.81 -0.35
CA ASP A 144 1.86 -12.29 -0.69
C ASP A 144 2.40 -11.66 -1.99
N PHE A 145 1.51 -11.06 -2.80
CA PHE A 145 1.83 -10.45 -4.09
C PHE A 145 1.64 -8.93 -4.08
N ILE A 146 0.85 -8.39 -3.16
CA ILE A 146 0.71 -6.96 -2.97
C ILE A 146 1.96 -6.47 -2.26
N ILE A 147 2.77 -5.70 -2.98
CA ILE A 147 3.73 -4.83 -2.31
C ILE A 147 2.94 -3.73 -1.62
N THR A 148 2.52 -3.96 -0.37
CA THR A 148 2.48 -2.86 0.60
C THR A 148 3.88 -2.28 0.56
N LYS A 149 4.06 -1.00 0.26
CA LYS A 149 5.39 -0.36 0.18
C LYS A 149 6.34 -0.95 1.23
N GLN A 150 7.17 -1.89 0.84
CA GLN A 150 8.53 -1.94 1.34
C GLN A 150 9.18 -0.78 0.64
N VAL A 151 9.13 0.37 1.31
CA VAL A 151 9.75 1.61 0.87
C VAL A 151 11.20 1.30 0.50
N SER A 152 11.52 1.40 -0.78
CA SER A 152 12.91 1.50 -1.20
C SER A 152 13.48 2.81 -0.61
N PRO A 153 14.64 2.78 0.06
CA PRO A 153 15.10 3.86 0.94
C PRO A 153 15.76 5.01 0.17
N LYS A 154 15.15 5.47 -0.94
CA LYS A 154 15.64 6.63 -1.69
C LYS A 154 14.48 7.59 -1.94
N GLY A 155 14.06 8.31 -0.90
CA GLY A 155 13.18 9.48 -1.01
C GLY A 155 12.08 9.62 0.04
N PHE A 156 11.75 8.57 0.80
CA PHE A 156 10.54 8.52 1.65
C PHE A 156 10.76 8.81 3.16
N ASN A 157 11.94 9.32 3.55
CA ASN A 157 12.36 9.33 4.96
C ASN A 157 11.96 10.58 5.78
N GLY A 158 11.26 11.54 5.18
CA GLY A 158 10.91 12.80 5.87
C GLY A 158 9.54 12.77 6.52
N MET A 159 8.49 12.41 5.77
CA MET A 159 7.12 12.87 6.06
C MET A 159 6.24 11.85 6.80
N MET A 160 6.57 10.56 6.76
CA MET A 160 5.74 9.50 7.38
C MET A 160 6.20 9.11 8.80
N ARG A 161 7.42 9.50 9.21
CA ARG A 161 7.94 9.24 10.55
C ARG A 161 7.23 10.08 11.61
N ASP A 162 7.01 11.35 11.28
CA ASP A 162 6.33 12.27 12.18
C ASP A 162 4.86 11.85 12.34
N GLY A 163 4.23 11.39 11.26
CA GLY A 163 2.83 10.91 11.27
C GLY A 163 2.57 9.59 12.01
N ILE A 164 3.53 8.67 12.09
CA ILE A 164 3.35 7.44 12.91
C ILE A 164 3.72 7.72 14.36
N SER A 165 4.77 8.51 14.61
CA SER A 165 5.12 8.89 15.98
C SER A 165 4.03 9.74 16.63
N SER A 166 3.20 10.47 15.85
CA SER A 166 2.04 11.19 16.36
C SER A 166 0.85 10.30 16.74
N LEU A 167 0.81 9.03 16.28
CA LEU A 167 -0.20 8.05 16.68
C LEU A 167 0.16 7.30 17.97
N MET A 168 1.33 7.58 18.53
CA MET A 168 1.82 7.02 19.78
C MET A 168 1.79 8.09 20.86
N VAL A 169 1.42 7.72 22.09
CA VAL A 169 1.53 8.60 23.26
C VAL A 169 2.81 8.24 24.03
N ILE A 170 3.67 9.23 24.27
CA ILE A 170 4.98 8.98 24.90
C ILE A 170 4.88 8.40 26.31
N GLU A 171 3.77 8.69 27.02
CA GLU A 171 3.48 8.11 28.34
C GLU A 171 3.25 6.60 28.31
N GLU A 172 2.73 6.06 27.20
CA GLU A 172 2.57 4.61 27.02
C GLU A 172 3.91 3.93 26.73
N VAL A 173 4.86 4.67 26.14
CA VAL A 173 6.23 4.18 25.93
C VAL A 173 7.04 4.25 27.22
N HIS A 174 6.87 5.30 28.01
CA HIS A 174 7.51 5.48 29.31
C HIS A 174 6.58 6.22 30.27
N SER A 175 6.06 5.48 31.26
CA SER A 175 5.19 6.05 32.28
C SER A 175 5.93 7.09 33.13
N PRO A 176 5.42 8.32 33.28
CA PRO A 176 6.08 9.36 34.07
C PRO A 176 5.82 9.22 35.59
N ILE A 177 5.31 8.08 36.07
CA ILE A 177 4.89 7.92 37.47
C ILE A 177 6.05 8.11 38.47
N ASP A 178 7.25 7.68 38.09
CA ASP A 178 8.47 7.81 38.90
C ASP A 178 9.30 9.06 38.55
N MET A 179 8.75 9.95 37.72
CA MET A 179 9.42 11.18 37.26
C MET A 179 8.93 12.40 38.03
N ARG A 180 9.83 13.38 38.22
CA ARG A 180 9.44 14.68 38.80
C ARG A 180 8.70 15.50 37.75
N LYS A 181 7.50 15.98 38.10
CA LYS A 181 6.65 16.80 37.21
C LYS A 181 6.98 18.29 37.33
N CYS A 182 6.98 18.99 36.20
CA CYS A 182 7.16 20.43 36.06
C CYS A 182 6.27 20.93 34.90
N GLY A 183 5.01 21.26 35.20
CA GLY A 183 4.01 21.57 34.19
C GLY A 183 3.77 20.37 33.25
N ASN A 184 3.85 20.60 31.94
CA ASN A 184 3.72 19.56 30.91
C ASN A 184 4.99 18.70 30.73
N ARG A 185 6.05 18.98 31.50
CA ARG A 185 7.31 18.24 31.42
C ARG A 185 7.51 17.37 32.64
N CYS A 186 8.15 16.23 32.42
CA CYS A 186 8.59 15.32 33.46
C CYS A 186 10.10 15.09 33.31
N HIS A 187 10.83 14.96 34.40
CA HIS A 187 12.27 14.64 34.33
C HIS A 187 12.70 13.62 35.38
N GLY A 188 13.77 12.89 35.06
CA GLY A 188 14.30 11.81 35.90
C GLY A 188 15.61 11.22 35.36
N SER A 189 15.96 10.06 35.88
CA SER A 189 17.04 9.23 35.36
C SER A 189 16.64 8.58 34.05
N HIS A 190 17.56 8.53 33.08
CA HIS A 190 17.33 7.89 31.80
C HIS A 190 17.07 6.37 31.95
N PRO A 191 16.08 5.79 31.25
CA PRO A 191 15.62 4.41 31.48
C PRO A 191 16.64 3.32 31.13
N VAL A 192 17.61 3.62 30.25
CA VAL A 192 18.59 2.63 29.77
C VAL A 192 20.05 2.95 30.10
N HIS A 193 20.32 4.09 30.74
CA HIS A 193 21.68 4.38 31.19
C HIS A 193 21.70 5.35 32.37
N GLY A 194 22.71 5.22 33.22
CA GLY A 194 22.81 5.94 34.49
C GLY A 194 22.85 7.47 34.37
N SER A 195 22.51 8.11 35.49
CA SER A 195 22.53 9.55 35.73
C SER A 195 23.12 9.83 37.10
N THR A 196 24.13 10.70 37.19
CA THR A 196 24.72 11.08 38.49
C THR A 196 23.76 11.95 39.31
N THR A 197 22.99 12.81 38.66
CA THR A 197 22.08 13.77 39.31
C THR A 197 20.60 13.41 39.18
N GLY A 198 20.27 12.36 38.40
CA GLY A 198 18.89 11.96 38.16
C GLY A 198 18.07 12.95 37.32
N MET A 199 18.71 13.86 36.57
CA MET A 199 18.02 14.89 35.77
C MET A 199 18.36 14.84 34.27
N ASN A 200 18.92 13.73 33.80
CA ASN A 200 19.45 13.61 32.45
C ASN A 200 18.41 13.21 31.40
N PHE A 201 17.19 12.85 31.79
CA PHE A 201 16.12 12.43 30.89
C PHE A 201 14.86 13.24 31.15
N TRP A 202 14.32 13.82 30.09
CA TRP A 202 13.15 14.67 30.11
C TRP A 202 12.14 14.18 29.09
N ILE A 203 10.86 14.29 29.44
CA ILE A 203 9.71 14.05 28.58
C ILE A 203 8.86 15.30 28.60
N ASP A 204 8.49 15.81 27.43
CA ASP A 204 7.44 16.81 27.28
C ASP A 204 6.17 16.11 26.78
N LEU A 205 5.13 16.12 27.63
CA LEU A 205 3.86 15.45 27.38
C LEU A 205 3.01 16.20 26.35
N GLY A 206 3.12 17.53 26.32
CA GLY A 206 2.35 18.36 25.38
C GLY A 206 2.91 18.27 23.97
N GLU A 207 4.24 18.34 23.85
CA GLU A 207 4.94 18.21 22.57
C GLU A 207 5.16 16.75 22.15
N ASN A 208 4.84 15.79 23.03
CA ASN A 208 4.99 14.35 22.81
C ASN A 208 6.43 13.96 22.39
N VAL A 209 7.43 14.47 23.12
CA VAL A 209 8.87 14.27 22.84
C VAL A 209 9.67 13.96 24.10
N TRP A 210 10.84 13.36 23.92
CA TRP A 210 11.83 13.17 24.98
C TRP A 210 13.18 13.75 24.59
N HIS A 211 13.99 14.02 25.61
CA HIS A 211 15.37 14.44 25.46
C HIS A 211 16.27 13.80 26.53
N CYS A 212 17.48 13.43 26.13
CA CYS A 212 18.54 13.03 27.02
C CYS A 212 19.67 14.06 27.01
N PHE A 213 19.86 14.74 28.13
CA PHE A 213 20.89 15.76 28.32
C PHE A 213 22.31 15.19 28.41
N ARG A 214 22.47 13.89 28.71
CA ARG A 214 23.80 13.26 28.76
C ARG A 214 24.46 13.16 27.39
N HIS A 215 23.70 12.74 26.38
CA HIS A 215 24.17 12.54 25.00
C HIS A 215 23.72 13.65 24.07
N ASN A 216 22.90 14.59 24.57
CA ASN A 216 22.26 15.65 23.80
C ASN A 216 21.46 15.11 22.59
N THR A 217 20.65 14.09 22.84
CA THR A 217 19.84 13.39 21.83
C THR A 217 18.38 13.31 22.26
N GLY A 218 17.49 12.93 21.36
CA GLY A 218 16.06 12.88 21.67
C GLY A 218 15.18 12.60 20.45
N GLY A 219 13.87 12.75 20.63
CA GLY A 219 12.89 12.63 19.55
C GLY A 219 11.49 12.30 20.07
N GLY A 220 10.65 11.70 19.23
CA GLY A 220 9.30 11.28 19.61
C GLY A 220 9.22 9.88 20.25
N PRO A 221 8.01 9.42 20.62
CA PRO A 221 7.77 8.13 21.26
C PRO A 221 8.42 6.94 20.56
N LEU A 222 8.39 6.90 19.22
CA LEU A 222 8.95 5.79 18.47
C LEU A 222 10.49 5.71 18.61
N SER A 223 11.19 6.85 18.70
CA SER A 223 12.64 6.84 18.93
C SER A 223 12.97 6.45 20.36
N LEU A 224 12.15 6.85 21.34
CA LEU A 224 12.30 6.40 22.74
C LEU A 224 12.14 4.89 22.85
N LEU A 225 11.12 4.32 22.20
CA LEU A 225 10.90 2.88 22.16
C LEU A 225 12.12 2.17 21.56
N ALA A 226 12.66 2.66 20.45
CA ALA A 226 13.86 2.09 19.84
C ALA A 226 15.07 2.09 20.78
N VAL A 227 15.25 3.14 21.58
CA VAL A 227 16.31 3.23 22.60
C VAL A 227 16.06 2.23 23.74
N LYS A 228 14.82 2.15 24.26
CA LYS A 228 14.44 1.19 25.32
C LYS A 228 14.62 -0.26 24.90
N GLU A 229 14.40 -0.57 23.63
CA GLU A 229 14.55 -1.91 23.05
C GLU A 229 15.98 -2.20 22.54
N GLY A 230 16.93 -1.28 22.71
CA GLY A 230 18.32 -1.44 22.27
C GLY A 230 18.49 -1.54 20.75
N ILE A 231 17.53 -1.05 19.96
CA ILE A 231 17.59 -1.04 18.49
C ILE A 231 18.51 0.09 17.99
N ILE A 232 18.55 1.19 18.74
CA ILE A 232 19.53 2.26 18.61
C ILE A 232 20.08 2.58 20.00
N LEU A 233 21.33 3.06 20.04
CA LEU A 233 21.87 3.60 21.29
C LEU A 233 21.29 5.00 21.56
N CYS A 234 21.32 5.44 22.81
CA CYS A 234 20.85 6.79 23.15
C CYS A 234 21.63 7.88 22.40
N GLU A 235 22.95 7.76 22.28
CA GLU A 235 23.81 8.68 21.53
C GLU A 235 23.55 8.67 20.02
N GLU A 236 22.94 7.60 19.50
CA GLU A 236 22.52 7.52 18.10
C GLU A 236 21.16 8.19 17.87
N ALA A 237 20.38 8.53 18.90
CA ALA A 237 18.99 9.00 18.77
C ALA A 237 18.88 10.42 18.21
N THR A 238 19.22 10.57 16.94
CA THR A 238 19.24 11.81 16.16
C THR A 238 18.37 11.68 14.91
N ARG A 239 18.17 12.81 14.22
CA ARG A 239 17.37 12.84 13.00
C ARG A 239 17.97 11.92 11.93
N GLY A 240 17.26 10.82 11.66
CA GLY A 240 17.69 9.88 10.61
C GLY A 240 18.22 8.55 11.13
N ALA A 241 18.44 8.40 12.45
CA ALA A 241 18.98 7.17 13.02
C ALA A 241 18.03 5.95 12.89
N LEU A 242 16.73 6.17 13.04
CA LEU A 242 15.73 5.10 13.04
C LEU A 242 15.18 4.74 11.65
N ARG A 243 16.03 4.39 10.66
CA ARG A 243 15.62 4.11 9.25
C ARG A 243 15.68 2.62 8.91
N GLY A 244 15.08 2.24 7.78
CA GLY A 244 15.23 0.90 7.21
C GLY A 244 14.80 -0.19 8.19
N GLU A 245 15.64 -1.20 8.37
CA GLU A 245 15.35 -2.33 9.28
C GLU A 245 15.20 -1.91 10.74
N LYS A 246 15.96 -0.90 11.21
CA LYS A 246 15.79 -0.35 12.57
C LYS A 246 14.37 0.21 12.75
N PHE A 247 13.86 0.94 11.75
CA PHE A 247 12.48 1.45 11.76
C PHE A 247 11.44 0.33 11.78
N LYS A 248 11.56 -0.63 10.85
CA LYS A 248 10.60 -1.75 10.72
C LYS A 248 10.52 -2.57 11.99
N LYS A 249 11.68 -2.86 12.60
CA LYS A 249 11.78 -3.61 13.85
C LYS A 249 11.07 -2.86 14.99
N THR A 250 11.35 -1.57 15.18
CA THR A 250 10.70 -0.77 16.21
C THR A 250 9.19 -0.66 15.99
N LEU A 251 8.75 -0.44 14.75
CA LEU A 251 7.33 -0.38 14.40
C LEU A 251 6.61 -1.70 14.71
N SER A 252 7.23 -2.84 14.38
CA SER A 252 6.69 -4.16 14.72
C SER A 252 6.51 -4.33 16.23
N ILE A 253 7.46 -3.85 17.04
CA ILE A 253 7.34 -3.88 18.51
C ILE A 253 6.20 -2.98 18.98
N ALA A 254 6.10 -1.76 18.45
CA ALA A 254 5.03 -0.82 18.79
C ALA A 254 3.64 -1.42 18.53
N LEU A 255 3.45 -2.05 17.36
CA LEU A 255 2.20 -2.72 17.00
C LEU A 255 1.92 -3.92 17.91
N LYS A 256 2.91 -4.79 18.15
CA LYS A 256 2.77 -5.96 19.04
C LYS A 256 2.40 -5.56 20.47
N ARG A 257 2.90 -4.43 20.94
CA ARG A 257 2.60 -3.86 22.27
C ARG A 257 1.36 -2.96 22.28
N ARG A 258 0.67 -2.82 21.16
CA ARG A 258 -0.52 -1.95 21.01
C ARG A 258 -0.27 -0.51 21.45
N LEU A 259 0.92 0.01 21.15
CA LEU A 259 1.33 1.40 21.46
C LEU A 259 0.96 2.39 20.35
N ILE A 260 0.23 1.94 19.32
CA ILE A 260 -0.25 2.76 18.21
C ILE A 260 -1.76 2.75 18.28
N ASN A 261 -2.34 3.93 18.48
CA ASN A 261 -3.78 4.13 18.49
C ASN A 261 -4.24 4.30 17.03
N VAL A 262 -4.87 3.25 16.50
CA VAL A 262 -5.45 3.21 15.15
C VAL A 262 -6.96 3.38 15.25
#